data_AF-A0A135TG68-F1
#
_entry.id   AF-A0A135TG68-F1
#
_cell.length_a   1.000
_cell.length_b   1.000
_cell.length_c   1.000
_cell.angle_alpha   90.00
_cell.angle_beta   90.00
_cell.angle_gamma   90.00
#
_symmetry.space_group_name_H-M   'P 1'
#
loop_
_entity.id
_entity.type
_entity.pdbx_description
1 polymer ?
#
loop_
_entity_poly.entity_id
_entity_poly.type
_entity_poly.pdbx_seq_one_letter_code
_entity_poly.pdbx_strand_id
1 'polypeptide(L)'
;MKTDSPTTARLRHRKDLPSWLVQLKFQAHQHNIWEYIDPTAPPNASDPTQRILYIPKINELISWRRIQLKEQYFRELQAAYSARARGSPQQPLPPAPAVVTHDDIREEFKARLAEYYEAVVKRDDIIKEYRAVWNWVHATVDTSVLCAARATAAAEDDCSLRVVVRALRDRFGPARDREGSLVWRLFLGRLLVRRTLKRVKAVAKDSVYRIQPKAYLVSSLLKLPNEMLFHIISFLELHDQFILRQTCKDMQVLLQKDWRLLFTRLAVSQKLDFLAGLAFTSPNHWVCGGCHQLHRIDTNDIPWHKLGTCPHDKDRARFLSRFGIRESHVQLALKLTRLKTAADQEYLKKIMSPFTPESGPYSDQKNKSSFHAAPRIIADKFLLYMQHERIYQKDQGIWQVSASICRHIGGCESRIGPPKELGNAVRLAVNQPGIEVNGHCSRCPTDYSVILGPEPDRLTIRAWHDYGSYKSPNDKSWTAPVYGTGNTYSPGPKVYRDPGSIRMLYASGTTLGNVR
;
A
#
# COMPACT_ATOMS: atom_id res chain seq x y z
N MET A 1 36.77 -32.95 -4.62
CA MET A 1 35.92 -32.92 -3.40
C MET A 1 34.72 -32.03 -3.72
N LYS A 2 33.50 -32.58 -3.78
CA LYS A 2 32.28 -31.77 -3.97
C LYS A 2 31.99 -31.06 -2.65
N THR A 3 32.09 -29.74 -2.63
CA THR A 3 31.61 -28.92 -1.54
C THR A 3 30.09 -28.87 -1.66
N ASP A 4 29.40 -29.67 -0.86
CA ASP A 4 27.94 -29.58 -0.73
C ASP A 4 27.58 -28.16 -0.26
N SER A 5 26.71 -27.50 -1.02
CA SER A 5 26.20 -26.17 -0.69
C SER A 5 25.60 -26.15 0.73
N PRO A 6 25.86 -25.11 1.55
CA PRO A 6 25.38 -25.00 2.94
C PRO A 6 23.85 -24.89 3.10
N THR A 7 23.04 -25.02 2.03
CA THR A 7 21.57 -24.94 2.05
C THR A 7 20.82 -26.21 2.49
N THR A 8 21.50 -27.25 3.00
CA THR A 8 20.89 -28.59 3.19
C THR A 8 20.56 -29.01 4.63
N ALA A 9 20.90 -28.20 5.65
CA ALA A 9 20.63 -28.59 7.04
C ALA A 9 19.12 -28.69 7.31
N ARG A 10 18.62 -29.93 7.47
CA ARG A 10 17.22 -30.22 7.84
C ARG A 10 17.17 -30.84 9.22
N LEU A 11 16.27 -30.34 10.07
CA LEU A 11 16.05 -30.90 11.41
C LEU A 11 14.94 -31.94 11.36
N ARG A 12 15.31 -33.22 11.25
CA ARG A 12 14.37 -34.36 11.28
C ARG A 12 14.60 -35.25 12.50
N HIS A 13 15.86 -35.41 12.88
CA HIS A 13 16.30 -36.29 13.94
C HIS A 13 17.22 -35.55 14.91
N ARG A 14 17.37 -36.14 16.10
CA ARG A 14 18.22 -35.64 17.18
C ARG A 14 19.65 -35.31 16.75
N LYS A 15 20.23 -36.19 15.92
CA LYS A 15 21.59 -36.04 15.39
C LYS A 15 21.77 -34.82 14.47
N ASP A 16 20.68 -34.27 13.94
CA ASP A 16 20.72 -33.12 13.03
C ASP A 16 20.78 -31.78 13.78
N LEU A 17 20.43 -31.77 15.08
CA LEU A 17 20.31 -30.55 15.89
C LEU A 17 21.60 -29.71 15.93
N PRO A 18 22.81 -30.26 16.17
CA PRO A 18 24.02 -29.43 16.24
C PRO A 18 24.30 -28.69 14.93
N SER A 19 24.25 -29.40 13.80
CA SER A 19 24.48 -28.80 12.47
C SER A 19 23.40 -27.79 12.10
N TRP A 20 22.14 -28.10 12.42
CA TRP A 20 21.02 -27.18 12.16
C TRP A 20 21.11 -25.91 13.00
N LEU A 21 21.50 -26.00 14.27
CA LEU A 21 21.64 -24.84 15.16
C LEU A 21 22.79 -23.92 14.72
N VAL A 22 23.89 -24.49 14.24
CA VAL A 22 24.99 -23.70 13.62
C VAL A 22 24.48 -22.94 12.41
N GLN A 23 23.71 -23.59 11.53
CA GLN A 23 23.14 -22.93 10.35
C GLN A 23 22.10 -21.86 10.73
N LEU A 24 21.23 -22.13 11.71
CA LEU A 24 20.29 -21.13 12.24
C LEU A 24 21.02 -19.89 12.76
N LYS A 25 22.08 -20.11 13.55
CA LYS A 25 22.89 -19.03 14.10
C LYS A 25 23.55 -18.22 12.99
N PHE A 26 24.09 -18.88 11.96
CA PHE A 26 24.63 -18.21 10.78
C PHE A 26 23.57 -17.35 10.07
N GLN A 27 22.39 -17.92 9.77
CA GLN A 27 21.29 -17.18 9.14
C GLN A 27 20.87 -15.97 9.98
N ALA A 28 20.64 -16.16 11.28
CA ALA A 28 20.25 -15.08 12.18
C ALA A 28 21.31 -13.98 12.32
N HIS A 29 22.61 -14.31 12.27
CA HIS A 29 23.68 -13.30 12.25
C HIS A 29 23.75 -12.55 10.93
N GLN A 30 23.56 -13.21 9.78
CA GLN A 30 23.49 -12.53 8.48
C GLN A 30 22.37 -11.48 8.44
N HIS A 31 21.30 -11.74 9.20
CA HIS A 31 20.14 -10.88 9.34
C HIS A 31 20.19 -9.93 10.56
N ASN A 32 21.29 -9.90 11.33
CA ASN A 32 21.46 -9.08 12.54
C ASN A 32 20.34 -9.24 13.60
N ILE A 33 19.80 -10.46 13.76
CA ILE A 33 18.67 -10.73 14.67
C ILE A 33 18.93 -11.87 15.66
N TRP A 34 20.18 -12.37 15.77
CA TRP A 34 20.49 -13.48 16.69
C TRP A 34 20.07 -13.20 18.14
N GLU A 35 20.25 -11.97 18.62
CA GLU A 35 19.84 -11.56 19.98
C GLU A 35 18.34 -11.78 20.26
N TYR A 36 17.51 -11.78 19.21
CA TYR A 36 16.06 -12.00 19.32
C TYR A 36 15.66 -13.47 19.22
N ILE A 37 16.56 -14.33 18.74
CA ILE A 37 16.29 -15.75 18.46
C ILE A 37 17.06 -16.67 19.43
N ASP A 38 18.10 -16.17 20.08
CA ASP A 38 19.00 -16.96 20.93
C ASP A 38 18.21 -17.76 21.99
N PRO A 39 18.16 -19.10 21.90
CA PRO A 39 17.38 -19.92 22.83
C PRO A 39 17.98 -19.95 24.24
N THR A 40 19.19 -19.43 24.44
CA THR A 40 19.86 -19.31 25.74
C THR A 40 19.59 -17.97 26.43
N ALA A 41 19.03 -16.98 25.71
CA ALA A 41 18.68 -15.70 26.30
C ALA A 41 17.63 -15.88 27.42
N PRO A 42 17.69 -15.06 28.49
CA PRO A 42 16.75 -15.14 29.59
C PRO A 42 15.32 -14.81 29.10
N PRO A 43 14.26 -15.31 29.79
CA PRO A 43 12.87 -15.14 29.36
C PRO A 43 12.45 -13.67 29.19
N ASN A 44 13.09 -12.75 29.91
CA ASN A 44 12.83 -11.31 29.87
C ASN A 44 13.57 -10.57 28.76
N ALA A 45 14.38 -11.24 27.92
CA ALA A 45 15.04 -10.59 26.80
C ALA A 45 13.97 -10.05 25.83
N SER A 46 13.98 -8.75 25.56
CA SER A 46 12.89 -8.07 24.87
C SER A 46 12.58 -8.69 23.49
N ASP A 47 11.30 -8.94 23.21
CA ASP A 47 10.82 -9.27 21.87
C ASP A 47 10.76 -7.98 21.03
N PRO A 48 11.50 -7.90 19.90
CA PRO A 48 11.50 -6.73 19.05
C PRO A 48 10.11 -6.44 18.46
N THR A 49 9.24 -7.44 18.38
CA THR A 49 7.87 -7.27 17.91
C THR A 49 6.98 -6.55 18.94
N GLN A 50 7.35 -6.53 20.22
CA GLN A 50 6.54 -5.95 21.30
C GLN A 50 6.93 -4.51 21.69
N ARG A 51 8.12 -4.03 21.28
CA ARG A 51 8.55 -2.65 21.55
C ARG A 51 7.88 -1.67 20.58
N ILE A 52 6.63 -1.30 20.87
CA ILE A 52 6.04 -0.08 20.30
C ILE A 52 6.27 1.02 21.33
N LEU A 53 6.99 2.08 20.94
CA LEU A 53 7.06 3.28 21.76
C LEU A 53 5.65 3.86 21.87
N TYR A 54 5.14 3.95 23.09
CA TYR A 54 3.88 4.65 23.35
C TYR A 54 4.07 6.13 23.05
N ILE A 55 3.29 6.68 22.11
CA ILE A 55 3.21 8.13 21.90
C ILE A 55 2.15 8.67 22.85
N PRO A 56 2.51 9.48 23.85
CA PRO A 56 1.53 10.12 24.70
C PRO A 56 0.67 11.07 23.88
N LYS A 57 -0.63 11.10 24.15
CA LYS A 57 -1.51 12.09 23.52
C LYS A 57 -1.08 13.49 23.97
N ILE A 58 -1.36 14.49 23.14
CA ILE A 58 -1.09 15.91 23.45
C ILE A 58 -1.62 16.28 24.85
N ASN A 59 -2.84 15.86 25.19
CA ASN A 59 -3.41 16.13 26.52
C ASN A 59 -2.68 15.41 27.67
N GLU A 60 -2.09 14.25 27.41
CA GLU A 60 -1.28 13.52 28.39
C GLU A 60 0.05 14.24 28.62
N LEU A 61 0.69 14.74 27.55
CA LEU A 61 1.89 15.59 27.69
C LEU A 61 1.59 16.87 28.47
N ILE A 62 0.46 17.53 28.20
CA ILE A 62 0.00 18.69 28.99
C ILE A 62 -0.16 18.29 30.45
N SER A 63 -0.80 17.15 30.72
CA SER A 63 -1.01 16.65 32.08
C SER A 63 0.32 16.39 32.80
N TRP A 64 1.24 15.67 32.16
CA TRP A 64 2.57 15.39 32.71
C TRP A 64 3.36 16.67 32.97
N ARG A 65 3.32 17.63 32.05
CA ARG A 65 4.01 18.91 32.23
C ARG A 65 3.42 19.71 33.38
N ARG A 66 2.10 19.70 33.55
CA ARG A 66 1.43 20.30 34.71
C ARG A 66 1.84 19.64 36.02
N ILE A 67 1.97 18.32 36.05
CA ILE A 67 2.44 17.59 37.24
C ILE A 67 3.88 18.01 37.58
N GLN A 68 4.78 18.04 36.59
CA GLN A 68 6.18 18.46 36.79
C GLN A 68 6.28 19.89 37.33
N LEU A 69 5.54 20.83 36.76
CA LEU A 69 5.55 22.22 37.21
C LEU A 69 4.98 22.37 38.63
N LYS A 70 3.96 21.58 38.99
CA LYS A 70 3.44 21.54 40.36
C LYS A 70 4.47 21.00 41.34
N GLU A 71 5.13 19.89 41.02
CA GLU A 71 6.18 19.31 41.87
C GLU A 71 7.37 20.27 42.05
N GLN A 72 7.78 20.95 40.98
CA GLN A 72 8.82 21.98 41.06
C GLN A 72 8.39 23.13 41.97
N TYR A 73 7.18 23.67 41.77
CA TYR A 73 6.64 24.72 42.62
C TYR A 73 6.58 24.32 44.10
N PHE A 74 6.12 23.10 44.41
CA PHE A 74 6.09 22.61 45.80
C PHE A 74 7.50 22.50 46.41
N ARG A 75 8.49 22.05 45.65
CA ARG A 75 9.88 21.99 46.11
C ARG A 75 10.44 23.39 46.40
N GLU A 76 10.21 24.35 45.50
CA GLU A 76 10.65 25.74 45.67
C GLU A 76 9.95 26.40 46.86
N LEU A 77 8.65 26.16 47.02
CA LEU A 77 7.87 26.68 48.13
C LEU A 77 8.37 26.13 49.48
N GLN A 78 8.63 24.83 49.56
CA GLN A 78 9.18 24.19 50.76
C GLN A 78 10.59 24.71 51.09
N ALA A 79 11.42 24.96 50.07
CA ALA A 79 12.74 25.55 50.23
C ALA A 79 12.65 26.98 50.79
N ALA A 80 11.74 27.81 50.27
CA ALA A 80 11.51 29.18 50.75
C ALA A 80 11.04 29.20 52.21
N TYR A 81 10.10 28.32 52.59
CA TYR A 81 9.68 28.18 53.99
C TYR A 81 10.83 27.76 54.89
N SER A 82 11.65 26.80 54.46
CA SER A 82 12.81 26.32 55.22
C SER A 82 13.89 27.39 55.37
N ALA A 83 14.10 28.24 54.36
CA ALA A 83 15.02 29.37 54.42
C ALA A 83 14.55 30.44 55.41
N ARG A 84 13.25 30.76 55.40
CA ARG A 84 12.65 31.72 56.34
C ARG A 84 12.73 31.24 57.79
N ALA A 85 12.52 29.94 58.04
CA ALA A 85 12.68 29.34 59.36
C ALA A 85 14.12 29.48 59.91
N ARG A 86 15.12 29.59 59.03
CA ARG A 86 16.54 29.78 59.38
C ARG A 86 16.96 31.25 59.51
N GLY A 87 16.01 32.19 59.57
CA GLY A 87 16.31 33.62 59.74
C GLY A 87 16.94 34.30 58.52
N SER A 88 16.89 33.66 57.34
CA SER A 88 17.32 34.34 56.11
C SER A 88 16.37 35.51 55.77
N PRO A 89 16.90 36.64 55.27
CA PRO A 89 16.07 37.77 54.84
C PRO A 89 15.03 37.32 53.80
N GLN A 90 13.85 37.96 53.83
CA GLN A 90 12.63 37.53 53.14
C GLN A 90 12.89 37.14 51.67
N GLN A 91 13.04 35.85 51.41
CA GLN A 91 12.99 35.33 50.05
C GLN A 91 11.52 35.44 49.57
N PRO A 92 11.27 36.05 48.41
CA PRO A 92 9.93 36.11 47.84
C PRO A 92 9.41 34.69 47.57
N LEU A 93 8.11 34.48 47.81
CA LEU A 93 7.46 33.20 47.51
C LEU A 93 7.52 32.95 45.98
N PRO A 94 7.72 31.69 45.55
CA PRO A 94 7.69 31.38 44.13
C PRO A 94 6.31 31.74 43.54
N PRO A 95 6.25 32.25 42.29
CA PRO A 95 4.99 32.53 41.62
C PRO A 95 4.22 31.24 41.32
N ALA A 96 2.89 31.34 41.22
CA ALA A 96 2.05 30.21 40.85
C ALA A 96 2.45 29.65 39.47
N PRO A 97 2.38 28.32 39.24
CA PRO A 97 2.76 27.73 37.96
C PRO A 97 1.93 28.29 36.80
N ALA A 98 2.60 28.63 35.69
CA ALA A 98 1.93 29.05 34.47
C ALA A 98 1.05 27.91 33.90
N VAL A 99 -0.06 28.28 33.24
CA VAL A 99 -0.93 27.31 32.58
C VAL A 99 -0.23 26.78 31.33
N VAL A 100 0.07 25.48 31.32
CA VAL A 100 0.60 24.79 30.13
C VAL A 100 -0.48 24.78 29.05
N THR A 101 -0.15 25.39 27.92
CA THR A 101 -0.94 25.45 26.69
C THR A 101 -0.48 24.41 25.67
N HIS A 102 -1.24 24.27 24.59
CA HIS A 102 -0.86 23.40 23.47
C HIS A 102 0.41 23.89 22.76
N ASP A 103 0.63 25.21 22.70
CA ASP A 103 1.77 25.77 21.99
C ASP A 103 3.09 25.50 22.72
N ASP A 104 3.05 25.46 24.05
CA ASP A 104 4.21 25.14 24.90
C ASP A 104 4.75 23.72 24.67
N ILE A 105 3.90 22.78 24.24
CA ILE A 105 4.27 21.37 24.04
C ILE A 105 4.36 20.96 22.57
N ARG A 106 4.10 21.89 21.64
CA ARG A 106 3.99 21.58 20.20
C ARG A 106 5.28 20.99 19.65
N GLU A 107 6.41 21.62 19.94
CA GLU A 107 7.72 21.17 19.44
C GLU A 107 8.19 19.87 20.13
N GLU A 108 7.90 19.70 21.43
CA GLU A 108 8.17 18.42 22.13
C GLU A 108 7.36 17.27 21.52
N PHE A 109 6.07 17.50 21.26
CA PHE A 109 5.22 16.49 20.64
C PHE A 109 5.71 16.14 19.22
N LYS A 110 6.12 17.12 18.42
CA LYS A 110 6.72 16.89 17.10
C LYS A 110 8.00 16.06 17.19
N ALA A 111 8.89 16.36 18.14
CA ALA A 111 10.13 15.61 18.34
C ALA A 111 9.85 14.14 18.72
N ARG A 112 8.98 13.90 19.70
CA ARG A 112 8.55 12.55 20.10
C ARG A 112 7.89 11.78 18.96
N LEU A 113 7.10 12.46 18.15
CA LEU A 113 6.47 11.87 16.98
C LEU A 113 7.50 11.46 15.92
N ALA A 114 8.55 12.25 15.72
CA ALA A 114 9.66 11.91 14.82
C ALA A 114 10.45 10.69 15.34
N GLU A 115 10.80 10.66 16.63
CA GLU A 115 11.47 9.51 17.28
C GLU A 115 10.62 8.23 17.17
N TYR A 116 9.31 8.35 17.35
CA TYR A 116 8.40 7.24 17.16
C TYR A 116 8.45 6.70 15.73
N TYR A 117 8.37 7.57 14.72
CA TYR A 117 8.41 7.12 13.32
C TYR A 117 9.73 6.45 12.97
N GLU A 118 10.86 6.98 13.46
CA GLU A 118 12.17 6.33 13.29
C GLU A 118 12.19 4.94 13.94
N ALA A 119 11.65 4.81 15.16
CA ALA A 119 11.54 3.53 15.85
C ALA A 119 10.61 2.53 15.13
N VAL A 120 9.52 3.00 14.53
CA VAL A 120 8.61 2.17 13.71
C VAL A 120 9.33 1.62 12.49
N VAL A 121 10.05 2.47 11.75
CA VAL A 121 10.83 2.04 10.57
C VAL A 121 11.86 0.99 10.98
N LYS A 122 12.63 1.24 12.04
CA LYS A 122 13.62 0.28 12.55
C LYS A 122 12.99 -1.04 12.99
N ARG A 123 11.81 -1.00 13.61
CA ARG A 123 11.06 -2.21 14.00
C ARG A 123 10.58 -2.99 12.78
N ASP A 124 10.08 -2.31 11.75
CA ASP A 124 9.61 -2.96 10.53
C ASP A 124 10.75 -3.66 9.79
N ASP A 125 11.94 -3.05 9.76
CA ASP A 125 13.17 -3.68 9.26
C ASP A 125 13.50 -4.95 10.06
N ILE A 126 13.52 -4.88 11.39
CA ILE A 126 13.76 -6.06 12.24
C ILE A 126 12.71 -7.15 12.01
N ILE A 127 11.43 -6.80 11.89
CA ILE A 127 10.33 -7.75 11.63
C ILE A 127 10.51 -8.43 10.27
N LYS A 128 10.95 -7.69 9.26
CA LYS A 128 11.22 -8.22 7.91
C LYS A 128 12.32 -9.27 7.96
N GLU A 129 13.44 -8.95 8.59
CA GLU A 129 14.58 -9.87 8.75
C GLU A 129 14.20 -11.08 9.62
N TYR A 130 13.44 -10.85 10.70
CA TYR A 130 12.89 -11.90 11.56
C TYR A 130 12.01 -12.88 10.79
N ARG A 131 11.14 -12.38 9.90
CA ARG A 131 10.28 -13.20 9.07
C ARG A 131 11.08 -14.04 8.07
N ALA A 132 12.20 -13.52 7.56
CA ALA A 132 13.09 -14.29 6.68
C ALA A 132 13.64 -15.53 7.40
N VAL A 133 14.16 -15.37 8.62
CA VAL A 133 14.67 -16.50 9.41
C VAL A 133 13.55 -17.42 9.88
N TRP A 134 12.38 -16.88 10.24
CA TRP A 134 11.20 -17.70 10.55
C TRP A 134 10.79 -18.61 9.38
N ASN A 135 10.75 -18.07 8.17
CA ASN A 135 10.45 -18.83 6.96
C ASN A 135 11.50 -19.91 6.70
N TRP A 136 12.78 -19.60 6.94
CA TRP A 136 13.87 -20.56 6.84
C TRP A 136 13.70 -21.72 7.84
N VAL A 137 13.33 -21.44 9.09
CA VAL A 137 13.02 -22.46 10.10
C VAL A 137 11.86 -23.34 9.63
N HIS A 138 10.79 -22.74 9.11
CA HIS A 138 9.65 -23.49 8.55
C HIS A 138 10.03 -24.41 7.39
N ALA A 139 10.98 -23.99 6.55
CA ALA A 139 11.42 -24.77 5.39
C ALA A 139 12.39 -25.91 5.76
N THR A 140 13.09 -25.80 6.89
CA THR A 140 14.17 -26.73 7.27
C THR A 140 13.81 -27.69 8.40
N VAL A 141 12.79 -27.39 9.20
CA VAL A 141 12.30 -28.27 10.27
C VAL A 141 11.12 -29.11 9.77
N ASP A 142 11.10 -30.40 10.10
CA ASP A 142 9.95 -31.26 9.78
C ASP A 142 8.64 -30.68 10.36
N THR A 143 7.55 -30.71 9.59
CA THR A 143 6.26 -30.10 9.97
C THR A 143 5.73 -30.65 11.29
N SER A 144 5.84 -31.97 11.53
CA SER A 144 5.34 -32.60 12.76
C SER A 144 6.12 -32.14 13.99
N VAL A 145 7.44 -31.98 13.82
CA VAL A 145 8.36 -31.51 14.84
C VAL A 145 8.10 -30.04 15.18
N LEU A 146 7.96 -29.20 14.16
CA LEU A 146 7.70 -27.77 14.33
C LEU A 146 6.33 -27.51 14.97
N CYS A 147 5.29 -28.24 14.56
CA CYS A 147 3.96 -28.13 15.17
C CYS A 147 4.00 -28.41 16.67
N ALA A 148 4.71 -29.45 17.09
CA ALA A 148 4.80 -29.78 18.50
C ALA A 148 5.64 -28.76 19.29
N ALA A 149 6.74 -28.23 18.72
CA ALA A 149 7.50 -27.15 19.35
C ALA A 149 6.67 -25.87 19.52
N ARG A 150 5.82 -25.55 18.53
CA ARG A 150 4.87 -24.43 18.63
C ARG A 150 3.79 -24.66 19.68
N ALA A 151 3.34 -25.91 19.86
CA ALA A 151 2.40 -26.24 20.94
C ALA A 151 3.03 -26.03 22.33
N THR A 152 4.30 -26.41 22.51
CA THR A 152 5.05 -26.10 23.74
C THR A 152 5.17 -24.60 23.94
N ALA A 153 5.53 -23.84 22.90
CA ALA A 153 5.64 -22.39 22.96
C ALA A 153 4.30 -21.70 23.31
N ALA A 154 3.19 -22.17 22.71
CA ALA A 154 1.86 -21.68 23.01
C ALA A 154 1.43 -21.97 24.47
N ALA A 155 1.91 -23.06 25.07
CA ALA A 155 1.66 -23.35 26.48
C ALA A 155 2.40 -22.39 27.43
N GLU A 156 3.46 -21.72 26.97
CA GLU A 156 4.18 -20.66 27.69
C GLU A 156 3.60 -19.25 27.41
N ASP A 157 2.50 -19.15 26.65
CA ASP A 157 1.90 -17.89 26.16
C ASP A 157 2.87 -17.01 25.33
N ASP A 158 3.92 -17.61 24.77
CA ASP A 158 4.91 -16.93 23.94
C ASP A 158 5.21 -17.75 22.69
N CYS A 159 4.63 -17.33 21.56
CA CYS A 159 4.85 -17.95 20.25
C CYS A 159 6.07 -17.39 19.49
N SER A 160 6.97 -16.67 20.16
CA SER A 160 8.17 -16.13 19.54
C SER A 160 9.12 -17.25 19.05
N LEU A 161 9.93 -16.90 18.06
CA LEU A 161 10.88 -17.83 17.43
C LEU A 161 11.88 -18.32 18.43
N ARG A 162 12.24 -17.48 19.42
CA ARG A 162 13.12 -17.86 20.51
C ARG A 162 12.55 -19.03 21.30
N VAL A 163 11.29 -18.96 21.72
CA VAL A 163 10.64 -20.03 22.48
C VAL A 163 10.45 -21.28 21.62
N VAL A 164 10.10 -21.12 20.35
CA VAL A 164 10.03 -22.26 19.41
C VAL A 164 11.41 -22.94 19.24
N VAL A 165 12.48 -22.17 19.05
CA VAL A 165 13.85 -22.71 18.92
C VAL A 165 14.32 -23.32 20.23
N ARG A 166 13.95 -22.74 21.39
CA ARG A 166 14.21 -23.32 22.71
C ARG A 166 13.51 -24.66 22.87
N ALA A 167 12.22 -24.75 22.53
CA ALA A 167 11.47 -26.00 22.55
C ALA A 167 12.05 -27.06 21.60
N LEU A 168 12.49 -26.67 20.40
CA LEU A 168 13.22 -27.56 19.48
C LEU A 168 14.52 -28.06 20.10
N ARG A 169 15.32 -27.16 20.68
CA ARG A 169 16.59 -27.50 21.33
C ARG A 169 16.36 -28.43 22.52
N ASP A 170 15.37 -28.17 23.36
CA ASP A 170 15.13 -28.97 24.56
C ASP A 170 14.58 -30.36 24.21
N ARG A 171 13.83 -30.48 23.11
CA ARG A 171 13.32 -31.76 22.59
C ARG A 171 14.42 -32.64 21.98
N PHE A 172 15.36 -32.05 21.24
CA PHE A 172 16.43 -32.82 20.56
C PHE A 172 17.79 -32.74 21.27
N GLY A 173 17.90 -31.96 22.34
CA GLY A 173 19.13 -31.84 23.11
C GLY A 173 19.56 -33.17 23.71
N PRO A 174 20.80 -33.28 24.21
CA PRO A 174 21.13 -34.27 25.22
C PRO A 174 20.01 -34.20 26.26
N ALA A 175 19.39 -35.34 26.57
CA ALA A 175 18.45 -35.38 27.68
C ALA A 175 19.29 -34.84 28.83
N ARG A 176 18.75 -33.88 29.59
CA ARG A 176 19.37 -33.53 30.85
C ARG A 176 19.23 -34.79 31.69
N ASP A 177 20.17 -35.72 31.51
CA ASP A 177 20.33 -36.90 32.33
C ASP A 177 20.47 -36.31 33.73
N ARG A 178 19.42 -36.52 34.54
CA ARG A 178 19.38 -36.06 35.91
C ARG A 178 20.39 -36.81 36.79
N GLU A 179 21.16 -37.73 36.23
CA GLU A 179 22.29 -38.39 36.88
C GLU A 179 23.48 -38.45 35.93
N GLY A 180 24.63 -38.01 36.45
CA GLY A 180 25.83 -37.77 35.69
C GLY A 180 26.34 -39.01 34.96
N SER A 181 26.76 -38.83 33.70
CA SER A 181 27.67 -39.76 33.07
C SER A 181 28.66 -39.04 32.17
N LEU A 182 29.89 -39.01 32.66
CA LEU A 182 31.14 -38.53 32.07
C LEU A 182 31.55 -39.38 30.85
N VAL A 183 30.79 -39.35 29.74
CA VAL A 183 31.17 -40.14 28.53
C VAL A 183 31.36 -39.29 27.26
N TRP A 184 31.12 -37.97 27.31
CA TRP A 184 31.18 -37.10 26.12
C TRP A 184 32.57 -36.53 25.76
N ARG A 185 33.67 -37.27 26.05
CA ARG A 185 35.03 -36.87 25.61
C ARG A 185 35.78 -37.85 24.71
N LEU A 186 35.19 -38.97 24.27
CA LEU A 186 35.91 -39.96 23.43
C LEU A 186 35.14 -40.45 22.19
N PHE A 187 34.47 -39.57 21.45
CA PHE A 187 33.79 -39.95 20.19
C PHE A 187 34.16 -39.07 18.98
N LEU A 188 35.41 -38.62 18.92
CA LEU A 188 35.98 -37.93 17.75
C LEU A 188 37.13 -38.69 17.07
N GLY A 189 37.34 -39.96 17.40
CA GLY A 189 38.38 -40.78 16.76
C GLY A 189 37.88 -42.17 16.42
N ARG A 190 37.90 -42.48 15.11
CA ARG A 190 37.76 -43.81 14.48
C ARG A 190 36.33 -44.32 14.25
N LEU A 191 35.83 -44.21 13.02
CA LEU A 191 35.75 -45.34 12.08
C LEU A 191 35.18 -44.87 10.72
N LEU A 192 36.07 -44.64 9.77
CA LEU A 192 35.79 -44.91 8.37
C LEU A 192 35.99 -46.42 8.13
N VAL A 193 35.26 -46.95 7.14
CA VAL A 193 35.47 -48.21 6.41
C VAL A 193 34.54 -49.40 6.78
N ARG A 194 33.86 -49.88 5.72
CA ARG A 194 33.22 -51.21 5.50
C ARG A 194 31.83 -51.48 6.10
N ARG A 195 30.78 -51.23 5.31
CA ARG A 195 30.01 -52.30 4.60
C ARG A 195 28.87 -51.73 3.73
N THR A 196 29.13 -51.77 2.42
CA THR A 196 28.23 -52.10 1.28
C THR A 196 26.74 -52.31 1.60
N LEU A 197 25.82 -51.61 0.92
CA LEU A 197 25.41 -51.87 -0.47
C LEU A 197 24.84 -53.30 -0.66
N LYS A 198 23.51 -53.44 -0.55
CA LYS A 198 22.64 -54.39 -1.29
C LYS A 198 21.21 -54.31 -0.71
N ARG A 199 20.20 -54.28 -1.59
CA ARG A 199 18.74 -54.09 -1.35
C ARG A 199 18.39 -52.61 -1.14
N VAL A 200 17.77 -51.88 -2.07
CA VAL A 200 16.55 -52.20 -2.82
C VAL A 200 16.65 -51.59 -4.22
N LYS A 201 17.02 -52.41 -5.21
CA LYS A 201 16.64 -52.25 -6.62
C LYS A 201 15.68 -53.40 -6.90
N ALA A 202 14.39 -53.22 -6.63
CA ALA A 202 13.34 -54.17 -7.00
C ALA A 202 11.92 -53.57 -6.84
N VAL A 203 11.66 -52.35 -7.33
CA VAL A 203 10.29 -51.87 -7.63
C VAL A 203 10.36 -50.84 -8.75
N ALA A 204 10.81 -51.27 -9.94
CA ALA A 204 10.72 -50.46 -11.15
C ALA A 204 10.77 -51.38 -12.36
N LYS A 205 9.62 -51.96 -12.72
CA LYS A 205 9.31 -52.50 -14.04
C LYS A 205 7.86 -52.94 -14.04
N ASP A 206 6.99 -52.03 -14.44
CA ASP A 206 5.95 -52.28 -15.45
C ASP A 206 4.97 -51.10 -15.50
N SER A 207 5.17 -50.24 -16.49
CA SER A 207 4.17 -49.37 -17.12
C SER A 207 4.91 -48.37 -18.00
N VAL A 208 5.41 -48.84 -19.14
CA VAL A 208 5.94 -47.99 -20.20
C VAL A 208 5.27 -48.42 -21.50
N TYR A 209 4.10 -47.84 -21.76
CA TYR A 209 3.58 -47.70 -23.12
C TYR A 209 3.30 -46.22 -23.42
N ARG A 210 4.18 -45.70 -24.28
CA ARG A 210 4.05 -44.58 -25.22
C ARG A 210 3.02 -43.48 -24.92
N ILE A 211 3.52 -42.41 -24.30
CA ILE A 211 3.25 -41.05 -24.76
C ILE A 211 4.64 -40.46 -25.02
N GLN A 212 4.98 -40.15 -26.27
CA GLN A 212 6.23 -39.41 -26.53
C GLN A 212 6.09 -38.02 -25.91
N PRO A 213 6.90 -37.65 -24.90
CA PRO A 213 6.88 -36.31 -24.37
C PRO A 213 7.49 -35.39 -25.43
N LYS A 214 6.70 -34.44 -25.93
CA LYS A 214 7.25 -33.26 -26.62
C LYS A 214 8.38 -32.72 -25.74
N ALA A 215 9.55 -32.50 -26.31
CA ALA A 215 10.68 -31.90 -25.60
C ALA A 215 10.24 -30.52 -25.08
N TYR A 216 9.82 -30.46 -23.82
CA TYR A 216 9.53 -29.21 -23.16
C TYR A 216 10.85 -28.47 -23.04
N LEU A 217 10.99 -27.37 -23.78
CA LEU A 217 12.05 -26.40 -23.58
C LEU A 217 11.92 -25.91 -22.14
N VAL A 218 12.76 -26.47 -21.26
CA VAL A 218 12.85 -26.04 -19.86
C VAL A 218 13.26 -24.57 -19.88
N SER A 219 12.40 -23.70 -19.35
CA SER A 219 12.65 -22.26 -19.24
C SER A 219 14.04 -22.01 -18.65
N SER A 220 14.85 -21.17 -19.31
CA SER A 220 16.20 -20.83 -18.83
C SER A 220 16.21 -20.24 -17.42
N LEU A 221 15.10 -19.64 -16.99
CA LEU A 221 14.93 -19.13 -15.63
C LEU A 221 14.99 -20.26 -14.58
N LEU A 222 14.38 -21.42 -14.86
CA LEU A 222 14.37 -22.57 -13.95
C LEU A 222 15.70 -23.32 -13.90
N LYS A 223 16.68 -22.93 -14.74
CA LYS A 223 18.06 -23.44 -14.66
C LYS A 223 18.88 -22.70 -13.59
N LEU A 224 18.37 -21.58 -13.06
CA LEU A 224 19.03 -20.87 -11.96
C LEU A 224 18.93 -21.68 -10.67
N PRO A 225 19.95 -21.61 -9.79
CA PRO A 225 19.86 -22.15 -8.44
C PRO A 225 18.65 -21.58 -7.69
N ASN A 226 18.01 -22.40 -6.85
CA ASN A 226 16.82 -22.00 -6.11
C ASN A 226 17.05 -20.75 -5.25
N GLU A 227 18.25 -20.58 -4.71
CA GLU A 227 18.64 -19.42 -3.91
C GLU A 227 18.50 -18.11 -4.70
N MET A 228 18.94 -18.11 -5.97
CA MET A 228 18.80 -16.96 -6.86
C MET A 228 17.34 -16.70 -7.22
N LEU A 229 16.57 -17.77 -7.46
CA LEU A 229 15.14 -17.67 -7.72
C LEU A 229 14.40 -17.07 -6.52
N PHE A 230 14.69 -17.51 -5.29
CA PHE A 230 14.10 -16.94 -4.08
C PHE A 230 14.49 -15.47 -3.89
N HIS A 231 15.73 -15.10 -4.21
CA HIS A 231 16.16 -13.71 -4.16
C HIS A 231 15.38 -12.85 -5.16
N ILE A 232 15.27 -13.27 -6.43
CA ILE A 232 14.47 -12.58 -7.45
C ILE A 232 13.00 -12.47 -7.01
N ILE A 233 12.41 -13.58 -6.56
CA ILE A 233 11.03 -13.65 -6.09
C ILE A 233 10.79 -12.68 -4.92
N SER A 234 11.78 -12.46 -4.06
CA SER A 234 11.64 -11.56 -2.91
C SER A 234 11.48 -10.08 -3.29
N PHE A 235 11.88 -9.71 -4.51
CA PHE A 235 11.67 -8.37 -5.06
C PHE A 235 10.33 -8.22 -5.80
N LEU A 236 9.62 -9.32 -6.04
CA LEU A 236 8.32 -9.28 -6.71
C LEU A 236 7.23 -8.86 -5.73
N GLU A 237 6.27 -8.08 -6.22
CA GLU A 237 5.07 -7.77 -5.45
C GLU A 237 4.24 -9.04 -5.20
N LEU A 238 3.37 -9.01 -4.19
CA LEU A 238 2.65 -10.21 -3.77
C LEU A 238 1.76 -10.80 -4.89
N HIS A 239 1.19 -9.94 -5.73
CA HIS A 239 0.38 -10.38 -6.87
C HIS A 239 1.24 -10.99 -7.98
N ASP A 240 2.44 -10.46 -8.23
CA ASP A 240 3.39 -11.02 -9.21
C ASP A 240 3.87 -12.40 -8.78
N GLN A 241 4.15 -12.59 -7.49
CA GLN A 241 4.45 -13.90 -6.94
C GLN A 241 3.28 -14.87 -7.14
N PHE A 242 2.04 -14.42 -6.96
CA PHE A 242 0.86 -15.25 -7.19
C PHE A 242 0.69 -15.62 -8.66
N ILE A 243 0.92 -14.68 -9.58
CA ILE A 243 0.86 -14.91 -11.04
C ILE A 243 1.98 -15.88 -11.45
N LEU A 244 3.21 -15.65 -10.99
CA LEU A 244 4.37 -16.49 -11.29
C LEU A 244 4.13 -17.94 -10.85
N ARG A 245 3.51 -18.14 -9.68
CA ARG A 245 3.11 -19.46 -9.19
C ARG A 245 2.21 -20.22 -10.17
N GLN A 246 1.36 -19.53 -10.92
CA GLN A 246 0.42 -20.16 -11.86
C GLN A 246 1.06 -20.57 -13.19
N THR A 247 2.30 -20.15 -13.45
CA THR A 247 2.95 -20.37 -14.76
C THR A 247 3.41 -21.82 -14.96
N CYS A 248 3.92 -22.49 -13.92
CA CYS A 248 4.39 -23.88 -14.00
C CYS A 248 4.41 -24.58 -12.64
N LYS A 249 4.54 -25.91 -12.65
CA LYS A 249 4.60 -26.75 -11.44
C LYS A 249 5.81 -26.42 -10.55
N ASP A 250 6.96 -26.10 -11.12
CA ASP A 250 8.17 -25.80 -10.35
C ASP A 250 8.01 -24.48 -9.58
N MET A 251 7.51 -23.43 -10.24
CA MET A 251 7.15 -22.17 -9.56
C MET A 251 6.03 -22.39 -8.54
N GLN A 252 5.09 -23.30 -8.81
CA GLN A 252 4.05 -23.67 -7.85
C GLN A 252 4.62 -24.26 -6.55
N VAL A 253 5.66 -25.10 -6.67
CA VAL A 253 6.37 -25.71 -5.53
C VAL A 253 7.24 -24.67 -4.82
N LEU A 254 8.00 -23.86 -5.55
CA LEU A 254 8.84 -22.80 -4.97
C LEU A 254 8.02 -21.74 -4.22
N LEU A 255 6.85 -21.39 -4.74
CA LEU A 255 5.94 -20.39 -4.19
C LEU A 255 4.77 -21.03 -3.41
N GLN A 256 5.01 -22.20 -2.82
CA GLN A 256 4.02 -22.89 -2.01
C GLN A 256 3.76 -22.08 -0.72
N LYS A 257 2.67 -21.31 -0.76
CA LYS A 257 2.16 -20.52 0.36
C LYS A 257 0.67 -20.81 0.51
N ASP A 258 0.13 -20.65 1.71
CA ASP A 258 -1.32 -20.58 1.90
C ASP A 258 -1.82 -19.20 1.47
N TRP A 259 -2.05 -19.04 0.17
CA TRP A 259 -2.49 -17.78 -0.44
C TRP A 259 -3.84 -17.31 0.09
N ARG A 260 -4.72 -18.23 0.49
CA ARG A 260 -6.01 -17.88 1.07
C ARG A 260 -5.81 -17.26 2.44
N LEU A 261 -5.01 -17.88 3.29
CA LEU A 261 -4.67 -17.36 4.62
C LEU A 261 -3.86 -16.05 4.54
N LEU A 262 -2.92 -15.95 3.60
CA LEU A 262 -2.17 -14.72 3.37
C LEU A 262 -3.12 -13.59 2.96
N PHE A 263 -3.97 -13.83 1.97
CA PHE A 263 -4.92 -12.83 1.48
C PHE A 263 -5.89 -12.38 2.57
N THR A 264 -6.44 -13.29 3.40
CA THR A 264 -7.37 -12.91 4.48
C THR A 264 -6.71 -12.01 5.52
N ARG A 265 -5.40 -12.19 5.77
CA ARG A 265 -4.60 -11.43 6.75
C ARG A 265 -4.11 -10.07 6.24
N LEU A 266 -4.16 -9.81 4.93
CA LEU A 266 -3.74 -8.52 4.38
C LEU A 266 -4.64 -7.38 4.90
N ALA A 267 -4.03 -6.21 5.13
CA ALA A 267 -4.77 -4.97 5.33
C ALA A 267 -5.61 -4.64 4.09
N VAL A 268 -6.69 -3.86 4.25
CA VAL A 268 -7.60 -3.53 3.14
C VAL A 268 -6.87 -2.88 1.96
N SER A 269 -5.95 -1.95 2.23
CA SER A 269 -5.12 -1.33 1.19
C SER A 269 -4.28 -2.36 0.42
N GLN A 270 -3.59 -3.24 1.13
CA GLN A 270 -2.77 -4.30 0.55
C GLN A 270 -3.60 -5.32 -0.24
N LYS A 271 -4.84 -5.61 0.21
CA LYS A 271 -5.79 -6.45 -0.55
C LYS A 271 -6.13 -5.81 -1.89
N LEU A 272 -6.40 -4.51 -1.88
CA LEU A 272 -6.69 -3.76 -3.11
C LEU A 272 -5.50 -3.73 -4.06
N ASP A 273 -4.29 -3.48 -3.55
CA ASP A 273 -3.06 -3.52 -4.36
C ASP A 273 -2.85 -4.91 -4.97
N PHE A 274 -3.05 -5.97 -4.18
CA PHE A 274 -2.97 -7.35 -4.65
C PHE A 274 -4.00 -7.63 -5.75
N LEU A 275 -5.27 -7.28 -5.52
CA LEU A 275 -6.35 -7.50 -6.50
C LEU A 275 -6.16 -6.64 -7.76
N ALA A 276 -5.64 -5.42 -7.64
CA ALA A 276 -5.33 -4.55 -8.78
C ALA A 276 -4.28 -5.19 -9.69
N GLY A 277 -3.21 -5.75 -9.12
CA GLY A 277 -2.22 -6.49 -9.89
C GLY A 277 -2.79 -7.73 -10.60
N LEU A 278 -3.70 -8.45 -9.94
CA LEU A 278 -4.42 -9.56 -10.59
C LEU A 278 -5.36 -9.08 -11.70
N ALA A 279 -6.11 -8.00 -11.47
CA ALA A 279 -6.98 -7.39 -12.47
C ALA A 279 -6.19 -6.91 -13.69
N PHE A 280 -4.99 -6.38 -13.48
CA PHE A 280 -4.12 -5.88 -14.54
C PHE A 280 -3.78 -6.94 -15.58
N THR A 281 -3.52 -8.17 -15.11
CA THR A 281 -3.17 -9.31 -15.96
C THR A 281 -4.39 -10.11 -16.43
N SER A 282 -5.56 -9.88 -15.82
CA SER A 282 -6.81 -10.54 -16.15
C SER A 282 -7.63 -9.70 -17.16
N PRO A 283 -7.65 -10.07 -18.46
CA PRO A 283 -8.31 -9.25 -19.49
C PRO A 283 -9.77 -8.95 -19.14
N ASN A 284 -10.49 -9.93 -18.60
CA ASN A 284 -11.93 -9.85 -18.35
C ASN A 284 -12.33 -9.38 -16.94
N HIS A 285 -11.40 -8.89 -16.12
CA HIS A 285 -11.70 -8.49 -14.74
C HIS A 285 -11.17 -7.10 -14.34
N TRP A 286 -11.89 -6.38 -13.49
CA TRP A 286 -11.44 -5.15 -12.85
C TRP A 286 -11.62 -5.25 -11.33
N VAL A 287 -10.90 -4.44 -10.56
CA VAL A 287 -11.01 -4.43 -9.09
C VAL A 287 -11.87 -3.25 -8.65
N CYS A 288 -12.84 -3.50 -7.76
CA CYS A 288 -13.66 -2.42 -7.20
C CYS A 288 -13.08 -1.92 -5.88
N GLY A 289 -12.78 -0.62 -5.80
CA GLY A 289 -12.35 0.05 -4.57
C GLY A 289 -13.38 -0.03 -3.43
N GLY A 290 -14.68 -0.15 -3.74
CA GLY A 290 -15.75 -0.16 -2.73
C GLY A 290 -16.03 -1.52 -2.07
N CYS A 291 -16.11 -2.61 -2.85
CA CYS A 291 -16.38 -3.95 -2.30
C CYS A 291 -15.11 -4.78 -2.07
N HIS A 292 -13.97 -4.34 -2.60
CA HIS A 292 -12.69 -5.05 -2.56
C HIS A 292 -12.75 -6.45 -3.24
N GLN A 293 -13.44 -6.55 -4.38
CA GLN A 293 -13.55 -7.77 -5.17
C GLN A 293 -13.17 -7.55 -6.64
N LEU A 294 -12.84 -8.65 -7.32
CA LEU A 294 -12.68 -8.69 -8.78
C LEU A 294 -14.05 -8.89 -9.44
N HIS A 295 -14.42 -7.98 -10.31
CA HIS A 295 -15.63 -8.03 -11.10
C HIS A 295 -15.32 -8.37 -12.54
N ARG A 296 -16.22 -9.08 -13.21
CA ARG A 296 -16.16 -9.24 -14.66
C ARG A 296 -16.50 -7.91 -15.35
N ILE A 297 -15.90 -7.70 -16.52
CA ILE A 297 -16.23 -6.56 -17.37
C ILE A 297 -17.68 -6.69 -17.87
N ASP A 298 -18.44 -5.61 -17.76
CA ASP A 298 -19.67 -5.41 -18.51
C ASP A 298 -19.40 -4.40 -19.63
N THR A 299 -19.52 -4.85 -20.87
CA THR A 299 -19.25 -4.01 -22.05
C THR A 299 -20.27 -2.88 -22.24
N ASN A 300 -21.35 -2.86 -21.46
CA ASN A 300 -22.33 -1.78 -21.42
C ASN A 300 -22.02 -0.72 -20.35
N ASP A 301 -21.04 -0.97 -19.48
CA ASP A 301 -20.54 0.01 -18.51
C ASP A 301 -19.67 1.04 -19.23
N ILE A 302 -20.29 2.13 -19.67
CA ILE A 302 -19.66 3.23 -20.41
C ILE A 302 -19.94 4.57 -19.71
N PRO A 303 -19.08 5.61 -19.87
CA PRO A 303 -19.16 6.84 -19.09
C PRO A 303 -20.50 7.60 -19.09
N TRP A 304 -21.31 7.46 -20.13
CA TRP A 304 -22.60 8.15 -20.24
C TRP A 304 -23.82 7.27 -19.92
N HIS A 305 -23.62 6.02 -19.53
CA HIS A 305 -24.70 5.12 -19.08
C HIS A 305 -24.70 4.97 -17.56
N LYS A 306 -25.89 4.89 -16.95
CA LYS A 306 -26.05 4.79 -15.48
C LYS A 306 -25.98 3.36 -14.94
N LEU A 307 -25.65 2.37 -15.76
CA LEU A 307 -25.60 0.97 -15.34
C LEU A 307 -24.37 0.75 -14.47
N GLY A 308 -24.55 0.54 -13.17
CA GLY A 308 -23.47 0.08 -12.28
C GLY A 308 -23.49 -1.43 -12.16
N THR A 309 -22.36 -2.07 -12.43
CA THR A 309 -22.20 -3.52 -12.26
C THR A 309 -22.04 -3.91 -10.79
N CYS A 310 -21.47 -3.01 -9.97
CA CYS A 310 -21.28 -3.21 -8.54
C CYS A 310 -22.06 -2.16 -7.73
N PRO A 311 -22.92 -2.55 -6.77
CA PRO A 311 -23.67 -1.61 -5.94
C PRO A 311 -22.79 -0.80 -4.96
N HIS A 312 -21.54 -1.24 -4.76
CA HIS A 312 -20.55 -0.57 -3.92
C HIS A 312 -19.62 0.37 -4.71
N ASP A 313 -19.65 0.35 -6.04
CA ASP A 313 -18.91 1.28 -6.89
C ASP A 313 -19.68 2.61 -7.02
N LYS A 314 -19.75 3.33 -5.90
CA LYS A 314 -20.46 4.62 -5.79
C LYS A 314 -19.57 5.80 -6.16
N ASP A 315 -18.26 5.58 -6.13
CA ASP A 315 -17.25 6.61 -6.27
C ASP A 315 -17.04 6.90 -7.77
N ARG A 316 -17.58 8.03 -8.24
CA ARG A 316 -17.43 8.47 -9.62
C ARG A 316 -17.23 9.96 -9.74
N ALA A 317 -16.39 10.39 -10.68
CA ALA A 317 -16.30 11.78 -11.09
C ALA A 317 -17.50 12.09 -12.00
N ARG A 318 -18.42 12.93 -11.52
CA ARG A 318 -19.70 13.19 -12.20
C ARG A 318 -19.72 14.58 -12.81
N PHE A 319 -20.15 14.64 -14.07
CA PHE A 319 -20.27 15.85 -14.87
C PHE A 319 -21.66 15.91 -15.51
N LEU A 320 -22.36 17.02 -15.33
CA LEU A 320 -23.68 17.29 -15.93
C LEU A 320 -24.71 16.16 -15.88
N SER A 321 -24.92 15.47 -14.74
CA SER A 321 -25.92 14.39 -14.54
C SER A 321 -25.91 13.17 -15.51
N ARG A 322 -25.19 13.27 -16.64
CA ARG A 322 -25.23 12.40 -17.80
C ARG A 322 -23.87 11.79 -18.13
N PHE A 323 -22.76 12.42 -17.71
CA PHE A 323 -21.41 11.90 -17.93
C PHE A 323 -20.73 11.61 -16.59
N GLY A 324 -20.17 10.42 -16.43
CA GLY A 324 -19.53 9.98 -15.20
C GLY A 324 -18.37 9.02 -15.46
N ILE A 325 -17.19 9.37 -14.99
CA ILE A 325 -16.05 8.46 -15.00
C ILE A 325 -16.04 7.70 -13.68
N ARG A 326 -16.00 6.37 -13.78
CA ARG A 326 -15.81 5.43 -12.69
C ARG A 326 -14.38 4.93 -12.69
N GLU A 327 -14.01 4.33 -11.57
CA GLU A 327 -12.71 3.70 -11.42
C GLU A 327 -12.53 2.55 -12.42
N SER A 328 -13.60 1.77 -12.62
CA SER A 328 -13.67 0.71 -13.63
C SER A 328 -13.29 1.24 -15.02
N HIS A 329 -13.81 2.39 -15.43
CA HIS A 329 -13.51 2.98 -16.74
C HIS A 329 -12.02 3.32 -16.89
N VAL A 330 -11.40 3.90 -15.85
CA VAL A 330 -9.97 4.27 -15.86
C VAL A 330 -9.09 3.02 -15.95
N GLN A 331 -9.36 2.03 -15.08
CA GLN A 331 -8.65 0.75 -15.10
C GLN A 331 -8.79 0.09 -16.48
N LEU A 332 -10.02 -0.08 -16.96
CA LEU A 332 -10.29 -0.81 -18.20
C LEU A 332 -9.69 -0.09 -19.41
N ALA A 333 -9.79 1.23 -19.50
CA ALA A 333 -9.15 1.98 -20.58
C ALA A 333 -7.64 1.70 -20.64
N LEU A 334 -6.92 1.88 -19.52
CA LEU A 334 -5.47 1.69 -19.46
C LEU A 334 -5.05 0.23 -19.74
N LYS A 335 -5.79 -0.73 -19.19
CA LYS A 335 -5.50 -2.16 -19.39
C LYS A 335 -5.76 -2.60 -20.83
N LEU A 336 -6.90 -2.24 -21.42
CA LEU A 336 -7.26 -2.67 -22.77
C LEU A 336 -6.36 -2.00 -23.83
N THR A 337 -5.89 -0.77 -23.58
CA THR A 337 -4.86 -0.11 -24.40
C THR A 337 -3.54 -0.89 -24.40
N ARG A 338 -3.14 -1.44 -23.25
CA ARG A 338 -1.93 -2.28 -23.13
C ARG A 338 -2.08 -3.63 -23.84
N LEU A 339 -3.22 -4.31 -23.64
CA LEU A 339 -3.44 -5.68 -24.11
C LEU A 339 -3.66 -5.80 -25.62
N LYS A 340 -4.23 -4.78 -26.28
CA LYS A 340 -4.42 -4.68 -27.74
C LYS A 340 -5.10 -5.91 -28.40
N THR A 341 -5.95 -6.66 -27.69
CA THR A 341 -6.69 -7.76 -28.34
C THR A 341 -7.87 -7.22 -29.15
N ALA A 342 -8.26 -7.92 -30.23
CA ALA A 342 -9.29 -7.46 -31.16
C ALA A 342 -10.68 -7.30 -30.49
N ALA A 343 -11.08 -8.24 -29.63
CA ALA A 343 -12.36 -8.18 -28.91
C ALA A 343 -12.41 -7.01 -27.90
N ASP A 344 -11.28 -6.69 -27.28
CA ASP A 344 -11.16 -5.62 -26.30
C ASP A 344 -11.21 -4.22 -26.94
N GLN A 345 -10.89 -4.09 -28.24
CA GLN A 345 -10.84 -2.79 -28.92
C GLN A 345 -12.21 -2.13 -29.09
N GLU A 346 -13.28 -2.91 -29.27
CA GLU A 346 -14.62 -2.32 -29.43
C GLU A 346 -15.07 -1.63 -28.14
N TYR A 347 -14.86 -2.29 -27.00
CA TYR A 347 -15.21 -1.75 -25.71
C TYR A 347 -14.28 -0.59 -25.30
N LEU A 348 -12.98 -0.70 -25.57
CA LEU A 348 -12.05 0.42 -25.39
C LEU A 348 -12.48 1.63 -26.22
N LYS A 349 -12.88 1.43 -27.48
CA LYS A 349 -13.40 2.50 -28.33
C LYS A 349 -14.62 3.17 -27.70
N LYS A 350 -15.53 2.40 -27.08
CA LYS A 350 -16.69 2.95 -26.36
C LYS A 350 -16.25 3.78 -25.14
N ILE A 351 -15.36 3.27 -24.28
CA ILE A 351 -14.87 4.05 -23.11
C ILE A 351 -14.15 5.34 -23.56
N MET A 352 -13.35 5.26 -24.62
CA MET A 352 -12.50 6.36 -25.11
C MET A 352 -13.22 7.30 -26.09
N SER A 353 -14.47 7.02 -26.46
CA SER A 353 -15.22 7.88 -27.38
C SER A 353 -15.52 9.22 -26.73
N PRO A 354 -15.29 10.33 -27.46
CA PRO A 354 -15.75 11.63 -27.00
C PRO A 354 -17.26 11.64 -26.79
N PHE A 355 -17.71 12.40 -25.80
CA PHE A 355 -19.12 12.56 -25.47
C PHE A 355 -19.54 14.01 -25.66
N THR A 356 -20.57 14.20 -26.46
CA THR A 356 -21.32 15.46 -26.58
C THR A 356 -22.79 15.10 -26.43
N PRO A 357 -23.48 15.59 -25.38
CA PRO A 357 -24.86 15.23 -25.17
C PRO A 357 -25.70 15.75 -26.33
N GLU A 358 -26.52 14.88 -26.91
CA GLU A 358 -27.54 15.30 -27.85
C GLU A 358 -28.54 16.19 -27.12
N SER A 359 -28.76 17.39 -27.66
CA SER A 359 -29.82 18.28 -27.20
C SER A 359 -31.15 17.56 -27.40
N GLY A 360 -31.80 17.20 -26.30
CA GLY A 360 -33.11 16.56 -26.38
C GLY A 360 -34.13 17.49 -27.03
N PRO A 361 -35.10 16.97 -27.79
CA PRO A 361 -36.07 17.79 -28.54
C PRO A 361 -36.97 18.66 -27.63
N TYR A 362 -37.02 18.39 -26.33
CA TYR A 362 -37.84 19.10 -25.34
C TYR A 362 -37.10 20.18 -24.55
N SER A 363 -35.84 20.52 -24.89
CA SER A 363 -35.21 21.70 -24.26
C SER A 363 -35.74 22.97 -24.92
N ASP A 364 -36.91 23.43 -24.47
CA ASP A 364 -37.44 24.74 -24.83
C ASP A 364 -36.34 25.79 -24.60
N GLN A 365 -36.13 26.56 -25.66
CA GLN A 365 -35.13 27.60 -25.82
C GLN A 365 -35.00 28.48 -24.57
N LYS A 366 -33.91 28.32 -23.81
CA LYS A 366 -33.32 29.42 -23.00
C LYS A 366 -31.96 29.13 -22.38
N ASN A 367 -31.50 27.89 -22.31
CA ASN A 367 -30.14 27.58 -21.87
C ASN A 367 -29.39 26.75 -22.94
N LYS A 368 -28.80 27.45 -23.92
CA LYS A 368 -27.82 26.89 -24.86
C LYS A 368 -26.52 26.59 -24.09
N SER A 369 -26.52 25.52 -23.29
CA SER A 369 -25.28 24.95 -22.74
C SER A 369 -24.82 23.81 -23.63
N SER A 370 -23.61 23.88 -24.16
CA SER A 370 -22.96 22.76 -24.82
C SER A 370 -21.96 22.11 -23.87
N PHE A 371 -21.81 20.79 -23.97
CA PHE A 371 -20.83 20.05 -23.20
C PHE A 371 -20.08 19.11 -24.11
N HIS A 372 -18.79 18.99 -23.86
CA HIS A 372 -17.93 18.07 -24.56
C HIS A 372 -16.95 17.46 -23.58
N ALA A 373 -16.80 16.14 -23.63
CA ALA A 373 -15.82 15.40 -22.86
C ALA A 373 -15.01 14.52 -23.80
N ALA A 374 -13.69 14.54 -23.68
CA ALA A 374 -12.78 13.75 -24.51
C ALA A 374 -11.72 13.07 -23.63
N PRO A 375 -11.85 11.76 -23.37
CA PRO A 375 -10.81 11.02 -22.67
C PRO A 375 -9.61 10.75 -23.59
N ARG A 376 -8.40 10.70 -23.02
CA ARG A 376 -7.15 10.32 -23.70
C ARG A 376 -6.25 9.54 -22.76
N ILE A 377 -5.40 8.68 -23.33
CA ILE A 377 -4.32 8.03 -22.59
C ILE A 377 -2.99 8.60 -23.07
N ILE A 378 -2.22 9.18 -22.15
CA ILE A 378 -0.92 9.78 -22.42
C ILE A 378 0.04 9.32 -21.32
N ALA A 379 1.18 8.74 -21.69
CA ALA A 379 2.19 8.26 -20.73
C ALA A 379 1.60 7.31 -19.66
N ASP A 380 0.79 6.33 -20.07
CA ASP A 380 0.08 5.39 -19.19
C ASP A 380 -0.85 6.03 -18.15
N LYS A 381 -1.29 7.27 -18.39
CA LYS A 381 -2.26 7.97 -17.57
C LYS A 381 -3.55 8.22 -18.31
N PHE A 382 -4.67 8.08 -17.60
CA PHE A 382 -5.98 8.43 -18.10
C PHE A 382 -6.25 9.91 -17.85
N LEU A 383 -6.31 10.69 -18.93
CA LEU A 383 -6.61 12.10 -18.91
C LEU A 383 -8.02 12.35 -19.45
N LEU A 384 -8.69 13.37 -18.92
CA LEU A 384 -9.99 13.81 -19.41
C LEU A 384 -9.95 15.30 -19.71
N TYR A 385 -10.24 15.66 -20.95
CA TYR A 385 -10.60 17.03 -21.31
C TYR A 385 -12.11 17.21 -21.21
N MET A 386 -12.52 18.35 -20.68
CA MET A 386 -13.91 18.78 -20.73
C MET A 386 -14.00 20.22 -21.20
N GLN A 387 -15.06 20.53 -21.93
CA GLN A 387 -15.43 21.86 -22.35
C GLN A 387 -16.92 22.04 -22.08
N HIS A 388 -17.25 23.11 -21.37
CA HIS A 388 -18.61 23.55 -21.14
C HIS A 388 -18.74 24.96 -21.72
N GLU A 389 -19.62 25.13 -22.70
CA GLU A 389 -19.94 26.45 -23.23
C GLU A 389 -21.35 26.83 -22.81
N ARG A 390 -21.55 28.10 -22.46
CA ARG A 390 -22.88 28.65 -22.19
C ARG A 390 -22.94 30.09 -22.68
N ILE A 391 -24.10 30.49 -23.19
CA ILE A 391 -24.36 31.90 -23.45
C ILE A 391 -24.50 32.62 -22.11
N TYR A 392 -23.59 33.55 -21.86
CA TYR A 392 -23.59 34.42 -20.69
C TYR A 392 -24.65 35.49 -20.87
N GLN A 393 -25.52 35.64 -19.87
CA GLN A 393 -26.49 36.73 -19.80
C GLN A 393 -26.09 37.62 -18.62
N LYS A 394 -25.82 38.90 -18.89
CA LYS A 394 -25.35 39.85 -17.86
C LYS A 394 -26.29 39.91 -16.64
N ASP A 395 -27.59 39.74 -16.88
CA ASP A 395 -28.64 39.82 -15.85
C ASP A 395 -28.69 38.60 -14.92
N GLN A 396 -28.08 37.46 -15.30
CA GLN A 396 -28.12 36.22 -14.53
C GLN A 396 -27.11 36.16 -13.38
N GLY A 397 -26.14 37.08 -13.33
CA GLY A 397 -25.08 37.12 -12.33
C GLY A 397 -24.06 35.97 -12.45
N ILE A 398 -22.83 36.20 -11.97
CA ILE A 398 -21.70 35.25 -12.06
C ILE A 398 -22.01 33.91 -11.35
N TRP A 399 -22.87 33.92 -10.34
CA TRP A 399 -23.21 32.76 -9.51
C TRP A 399 -24.03 31.68 -10.22
N GLN A 400 -24.66 31.99 -11.35
CA GLN A 400 -25.43 31.00 -12.13
C GLN A 400 -24.57 30.10 -13.01
N VAL A 401 -23.25 30.34 -13.09
CA VAL A 401 -22.29 29.45 -13.74
C VAL A 401 -22.05 28.24 -12.82
N SER A 402 -23.07 27.38 -12.69
CA SER A 402 -23.02 26.12 -11.94
C SER A 402 -22.24 25.05 -12.71
N ALA A 403 -20.99 25.37 -13.06
CA ALA A 403 -20.06 24.44 -13.65
C ALA A 403 -19.14 23.91 -12.55
N SER A 404 -19.47 22.73 -12.02
CA SER A 404 -18.51 21.99 -11.20
C SER A 404 -17.41 21.44 -12.09
N ILE A 405 -16.21 22.00 -11.98
CA ILE A 405 -15.02 21.48 -12.67
C ILE A 405 -14.53 20.23 -11.95
N CYS A 406 -14.46 20.27 -10.63
CA CYS A 406 -14.19 19.12 -9.78
C CYS A 406 -14.91 19.30 -8.45
N ARG A 407 -14.86 18.31 -7.54
CA ARG A 407 -15.50 18.46 -6.23
C ARG A 407 -14.94 19.64 -5.42
N HIS A 408 -13.68 19.96 -5.62
CA HIS A 408 -13.02 21.09 -4.98
C HIS A 408 -13.33 22.42 -5.64
N ILE A 409 -13.84 22.44 -6.88
CA ILE A 409 -14.10 23.63 -7.69
C ILE A 409 -15.52 23.59 -8.28
N GLY A 410 -16.44 24.36 -7.68
CA GLY A 410 -17.78 24.63 -8.22
C GLY A 410 -18.90 23.68 -7.76
N GLY A 411 -18.69 22.88 -6.70
CA GLY A 411 -19.75 22.03 -6.14
C GLY A 411 -20.70 22.77 -5.19
N CYS A 412 -22.02 22.52 -5.28
CA CYS A 412 -23.05 23.07 -4.37
C CYS A 412 -22.89 22.64 -2.89
N GLU A 413 -22.06 21.66 -2.59
CA GLU A 413 -21.89 21.14 -1.21
C GLU A 413 -20.97 21.99 -0.34
N SER A 414 -20.21 22.94 -0.90
CA SER A 414 -19.66 24.01 -0.09
C SER A 414 -20.81 24.95 0.28
N ARG A 415 -21.39 24.75 1.46
CA ARG A 415 -22.18 25.78 2.18
C ARG A 415 -21.37 27.08 2.45
N ILE A 416 -20.17 27.19 1.88
CA ILE A 416 -19.17 28.25 1.99
C ILE A 416 -18.82 28.71 0.55
N GLY A 417 -19.82 28.97 -0.29
CA GLY A 417 -19.65 29.53 -1.65
C GLY A 417 -18.86 28.66 -2.64
N PRO A 418 -18.90 28.97 -3.95
CA PRO A 418 -17.90 28.41 -4.86
C PRO A 418 -16.51 28.83 -4.35
N PRO A 419 -15.45 28.01 -4.52
CA PRO A 419 -14.12 28.47 -4.18
C PRO A 419 -13.86 29.77 -4.92
N LYS A 420 -13.32 30.74 -4.18
CA LYS A 420 -13.06 32.09 -4.69
C LYS A 420 -12.31 32.05 -6.03
N GLU A 421 -11.50 31.02 -6.27
CA GLU A 421 -10.69 30.83 -7.47
C GLU A 421 -11.50 30.79 -8.79
N LEU A 422 -12.45 29.87 -8.97
CA LEU A 422 -13.22 29.81 -10.23
C LEU A 422 -14.14 31.02 -10.39
N GLY A 423 -14.79 31.46 -9.32
CA GLY A 423 -15.62 32.67 -9.35
C GLY A 423 -14.82 33.91 -9.77
N ASN A 424 -13.58 34.04 -9.26
CA ASN A 424 -12.67 35.10 -9.68
C ASN A 424 -12.25 34.94 -11.14
N ALA A 425 -11.95 33.73 -11.61
CA ALA A 425 -11.56 33.49 -12.98
C ALA A 425 -12.69 33.85 -13.96
N VAL A 426 -13.94 33.45 -13.66
CA VAL A 426 -15.13 33.86 -14.42
C VAL A 426 -15.30 35.37 -14.40
N ARG A 427 -15.20 36.01 -13.23
CA ARG A 427 -15.29 37.47 -13.11
C ARG A 427 -14.23 38.20 -13.95
N LEU A 428 -12.99 37.72 -13.92
CA LEU A 428 -11.91 38.29 -14.72
C LEU A 428 -12.17 38.12 -16.22
N ALA A 429 -12.61 36.94 -16.65
CA ALA A 429 -12.94 36.68 -18.05
C ALA A 429 -14.13 37.52 -18.55
N VAL A 430 -15.12 37.79 -17.68
CA VAL A 430 -16.24 38.69 -18.00
C VAL A 430 -15.80 40.15 -18.09
N ASN A 431 -14.90 40.58 -17.22
CA ASN A 431 -14.36 41.94 -17.22
C ASN A 431 -13.36 42.17 -18.38
N GLN A 432 -12.79 41.11 -18.93
CA GLN A 432 -11.81 41.15 -20.01
C GLN A 432 -12.17 40.13 -21.11
N PRO A 433 -13.23 40.38 -21.91
CA PRO A 433 -13.62 39.47 -23.00
C PRO A 433 -12.47 39.21 -23.96
N GLY A 434 -12.38 37.98 -24.47
CA GLY A 434 -11.30 37.52 -25.35
C GLY A 434 -10.01 37.11 -24.64
N ILE A 435 -9.83 37.44 -23.35
CA ILE A 435 -8.65 37.02 -22.58
C ILE A 435 -8.95 35.69 -21.87
N GLU A 436 -8.11 34.67 -22.12
CA GLU A 436 -8.20 33.39 -21.44
C GLU A 436 -7.59 33.48 -20.04
N VAL A 437 -8.43 33.26 -19.02
CA VAL A 437 -8.01 33.22 -17.62
C VAL A 437 -7.75 31.78 -17.21
N ASN A 438 -6.54 31.50 -16.74
CA ASN A 438 -6.10 30.16 -16.37
C ASN A 438 -6.12 29.96 -14.86
N GLY A 439 -6.41 28.74 -14.42
CA GLY A 439 -6.33 28.35 -13.02
C GLY A 439 -6.10 26.86 -12.85
N HIS A 440 -5.95 26.43 -11.60
CA HIS A 440 -5.76 25.04 -11.23
C HIS A 440 -6.42 24.75 -9.88
N CYS A 441 -6.66 23.48 -9.58
CA CYS A 441 -7.11 23.06 -8.26
C CYS A 441 -5.93 22.86 -7.32
N SER A 442 -6.01 23.42 -6.12
CA SER A 442 -4.98 23.25 -5.08
C SER A 442 -4.97 21.86 -4.41
N ARG A 443 -5.83 20.91 -4.85
CA ARG A 443 -6.03 19.61 -4.19
C ARG A 443 -5.97 18.41 -5.13
N CYS A 444 -6.71 18.44 -6.24
CA CYS A 444 -6.69 17.37 -7.23
C CYS A 444 -5.93 17.82 -8.48
N PRO A 445 -5.39 16.88 -9.28
CA PRO A 445 -4.63 17.22 -10.48
C PRO A 445 -5.60 17.66 -11.59
N THR A 446 -6.01 18.92 -11.52
CA THR A 446 -6.97 19.53 -12.43
C THR A 446 -6.55 20.95 -12.77
N ASP A 447 -6.35 21.20 -14.06
CA ASP A 447 -6.18 22.54 -14.62
C ASP A 447 -7.48 22.99 -15.26
N TYR A 448 -7.69 24.30 -15.34
CA TYR A 448 -8.83 24.86 -16.04
C TYR A 448 -8.51 26.19 -16.72
N SER A 449 -9.32 26.54 -17.70
CA SER A 449 -9.32 27.86 -18.30
C SER A 449 -10.74 28.38 -18.53
N VAL A 450 -10.88 29.69 -18.49
CA VAL A 450 -12.15 30.39 -18.66
C VAL A 450 -11.94 31.52 -19.66
N ILE A 451 -12.79 31.59 -20.67
CA ILE A 451 -12.77 32.67 -21.66
C ILE A 451 -14.21 33.08 -22.00
N LEU A 452 -14.46 34.38 -22.10
CA LEU A 452 -15.70 34.91 -22.67
C LEU A 452 -15.42 35.31 -24.12
N GLY A 453 -16.09 34.65 -25.07
CA GLY A 453 -15.97 34.98 -26.49
C GLY A 453 -16.55 36.37 -26.82
N PRO A 454 -16.07 37.05 -27.86
CA PRO A 454 -16.45 38.42 -28.19
C PRO A 454 -17.88 38.56 -28.74
N GLU A 455 -18.45 37.55 -29.41
CA GLU A 455 -19.85 37.53 -29.85
C GLU A 455 -20.24 36.15 -30.43
N PRO A 456 -21.39 35.55 -30.05
CA PRO A 456 -22.18 35.91 -28.85
C PRO A 456 -21.31 35.77 -27.59
N ASP A 457 -21.72 36.43 -26.49
CA ASP A 457 -21.11 36.35 -25.14
C ASP A 457 -21.06 34.88 -24.64
N ARG A 458 -20.18 34.08 -25.21
CA ARG A 458 -20.11 32.63 -24.99
C ARG A 458 -19.04 32.37 -23.96
N LEU A 459 -19.46 32.12 -22.73
CA LEU A 459 -18.58 31.70 -21.67
C LEU A 459 -18.16 30.26 -21.94
N THR A 460 -16.88 30.04 -22.12
CA THR A 460 -16.28 28.72 -22.33
C THR A 460 -15.41 28.39 -21.14
N ILE A 461 -15.74 27.30 -20.45
CA ILE A 461 -14.95 26.74 -19.35
C ILE A 461 -14.34 25.43 -19.85
N ARG A 462 -13.03 25.34 -19.80
CA ARG A 462 -12.28 24.13 -20.14
C ARG A 462 -11.62 23.57 -18.90
N ALA A 463 -11.55 22.25 -18.80
CA ALA A 463 -10.88 21.57 -17.72
C ALA A 463 -10.12 20.35 -18.22
N TRP A 464 -8.98 20.10 -17.59
CA TRP A 464 -8.11 18.96 -17.86
C TRP A 464 -7.87 18.22 -16.55
N HIS A 465 -8.20 16.93 -16.51
CA HIS A 465 -8.07 16.07 -15.33
C HIS A 465 -7.05 14.97 -15.59
N ASP A 466 -6.23 14.65 -14.58
CA ASP A 466 -5.41 13.44 -14.52
C ASP A 466 -6.02 12.46 -13.52
N TYR A 467 -6.65 11.39 -14.01
CA TYR A 467 -7.21 10.34 -13.16
C TYR A 467 -6.18 9.28 -12.76
N GLY A 468 -4.90 9.49 -13.10
CA GLY A 468 -3.81 8.62 -12.73
C GLY A 468 -3.56 7.49 -13.70
N SER A 469 -2.69 6.57 -13.26
CA SER A 469 -2.28 5.36 -13.97
C SER A 469 -3.09 4.14 -13.52
N TYR A 470 -2.81 2.97 -14.11
CA TYR A 470 -3.36 1.67 -13.65
C TYR A 470 -2.63 1.25 -12.38
N LYS A 471 -2.77 2.05 -11.33
CA LYS A 471 -2.32 1.69 -9.99
C LYS A 471 -3.53 1.20 -9.20
N SER A 472 -3.26 0.85 -7.95
CA SER A 472 -4.28 0.53 -6.97
C SER A 472 -5.47 1.48 -7.00
N PRO A 473 -6.69 1.00 -6.70
CA PRO A 473 -7.85 1.81 -6.38
C PRO A 473 -7.61 2.93 -5.36
N ASN A 474 -6.60 2.77 -4.51
CA ASN A 474 -6.19 3.76 -3.52
C ASN A 474 -5.26 4.84 -4.08
N ASP A 475 -4.98 4.88 -5.37
CA ASP A 475 -4.15 5.92 -5.97
C ASP A 475 -4.76 7.29 -5.66
N LYS A 476 -3.93 8.18 -5.12
CA LYS A 476 -4.31 9.55 -4.78
C LYS A 476 -4.76 10.33 -6.01
N SER A 477 -4.21 10.03 -7.19
CA SER A 477 -4.64 10.65 -8.45
C SER A 477 -6.08 10.33 -8.82
N TRP A 478 -6.56 9.11 -8.53
CA TRP A 478 -7.97 8.74 -8.73
C TRP A 478 -8.85 9.25 -7.59
N THR A 479 -8.43 9.03 -6.35
CA THR A 479 -9.27 9.32 -5.18
C THR A 479 -9.44 10.81 -4.91
N ALA A 480 -8.49 11.68 -5.30
CA ALA A 480 -8.61 13.12 -5.09
C ALA A 480 -9.77 13.80 -5.87
N PRO A 481 -9.99 13.54 -7.18
CA PRO A 481 -11.08 14.16 -7.93
C PRO A 481 -12.47 13.56 -7.70
N VAL A 482 -12.59 12.40 -7.03
CA VAL A 482 -13.81 11.59 -7.02
C VAL A 482 -14.67 11.78 -5.76
N TYR A 483 -15.97 11.55 -5.91
CA TYR A 483 -16.94 11.54 -4.82
C TYR A 483 -16.73 10.32 -3.92
N GLY A 484 -16.03 10.47 -2.79
CA GLY A 484 -15.94 9.45 -1.72
C GLY A 484 -16.33 9.99 -0.35
N THR A 485 -16.66 9.09 0.59
CA THR A 485 -17.06 9.41 1.98
C THR A 485 -16.00 10.19 2.77
N GLY A 486 -14.73 10.10 2.35
CA GLY A 486 -13.63 10.88 2.92
C GLY A 486 -13.50 12.31 2.36
N ASN A 487 -13.91 12.57 1.12
CA ASN A 487 -13.66 13.85 0.45
C ASN A 487 -14.76 14.91 0.63
N THR A 488 -15.92 14.52 1.16
CA THR A 488 -17.02 15.44 1.49
C THR A 488 -16.69 16.34 2.67
N TYR A 489 -16.19 15.74 3.76
CA TYR A 489 -16.09 16.40 5.07
C TYR A 489 -14.67 16.49 5.60
N SER A 490 -13.74 15.71 5.05
CA SER A 490 -12.32 15.78 5.41
C SER A 490 -11.50 16.29 4.23
N PRO A 491 -10.31 16.86 4.47
CA PRO A 491 -9.54 17.48 3.42
C PRO A 491 -8.99 16.55 2.32
N GLY A 492 -9.34 15.26 2.32
CA GLY A 492 -8.97 14.31 1.27
C GLY A 492 -7.46 14.20 1.02
N PRO A 493 -7.02 13.35 0.09
CA PRO A 493 -5.64 13.35 -0.36
C PRO A 493 -5.38 14.60 -1.22
N LYS A 494 -4.29 15.31 -0.93
CA LYS A 494 -3.74 16.36 -1.80
C LYS A 494 -2.69 15.75 -2.73
N VAL A 495 -2.86 15.96 -4.02
CA VAL A 495 -1.88 15.59 -5.05
C VAL A 495 -1.23 16.87 -5.55
N TYR A 496 0.02 17.11 -5.14
CA TYR A 496 0.77 18.28 -5.59
C TYR A 496 1.19 18.13 -7.05
N ARG A 497 1.05 19.21 -7.83
CA ARG A 497 1.48 19.34 -9.22
C ARG A 497 1.77 20.79 -9.53
N ASP A 498 2.60 21.00 -10.56
CA ASP A 498 2.85 22.33 -11.11
C ASP A 498 1.59 22.83 -11.83
N PRO A 499 1.14 24.08 -11.58
CA PRO A 499 -0.01 24.67 -12.26
C PRO A 499 0.13 24.62 -13.79
N GLY A 500 -0.93 24.18 -14.50
CA GLY A 500 -0.94 24.09 -15.96
C GLY A 500 -0.27 22.84 -16.54
N SER A 501 0.36 22.00 -15.71
CA SER A 501 1.07 20.79 -16.16
C SER A 501 0.16 19.75 -16.80
N ILE A 502 -1.09 19.60 -16.34
CA ILE A 502 -2.05 18.61 -16.87
C ILE A 502 -2.56 19.08 -18.23
N ARG A 503 -2.84 20.37 -18.36
CA ARG A 503 -3.18 20.98 -19.65
C ARG A 503 -2.05 20.80 -20.67
N MET A 504 -0.80 21.10 -20.29
CA MET A 504 0.36 20.91 -21.16
C MET A 504 0.53 19.44 -21.55
N LEU A 505 0.38 18.51 -20.59
CA LEU A 505 0.46 17.08 -20.85
C LEU A 505 -0.60 16.64 -21.87
N TYR A 506 -1.85 17.08 -21.70
CA TYR A 506 -2.94 16.77 -22.62
C TYR A 506 -2.71 17.35 -24.03
N ALA A 507 -2.19 18.58 -24.11
CA ALA A 507 -1.92 19.29 -25.36
C ALA A 507 -0.73 18.72 -26.12
N SER A 508 0.31 18.26 -25.40
CA SER A 508 1.53 17.74 -26.02
C SER A 508 1.27 16.58 -26.97
N GLY A 509 0.16 15.84 -26.81
CA GLY A 509 -0.24 14.76 -27.72
C GLY A 509 0.75 13.60 -27.79
N THR A 510 1.87 13.67 -27.06
CA THR A 510 2.91 12.66 -27.02
C THR A 510 2.37 11.44 -26.29
N THR A 511 1.66 10.59 -27.02
CA THR A 511 1.72 9.16 -26.72
C THR A 511 3.21 8.85 -26.65
N LEU A 512 3.73 8.51 -25.46
CA LEU A 512 5.10 8.03 -25.28
C LEU A 512 5.19 6.69 -26.01
N GLY A 513 5.27 6.78 -27.35
CA GLY A 513 5.54 5.67 -28.22
C GLY A 513 7.04 5.42 -28.17
N ASN A 514 7.39 4.25 -27.65
CA ASN A 514 8.64 3.56 -27.94
C ASN A 514 9.93 4.33 -27.61
N VAL A 515 10.29 4.40 -26.33
CA VAL A 515 11.69 4.09 -25.99
C VAL A 515 11.70 2.57 -25.80
N ARG A 516 12.13 1.85 -26.85
CA ARG A 516 12.39 0.41 -26.81
C ARG A 516 13.68 0.13 -26.06
#